data_AF-A0A5J4NV93-F1
#
_entry.id   AF-A0A5J4NV93-F1
#
_cell.length_a   1.000
_cell.length_b   1.000
_cell.length_c   1.000
_cell.angle_alpha   90.00
_cell.angle_beta   90.00
_cell.angle_gamma   90.00
#
_symmetry.space_group_name_H-M   'P 1'
#
loop_
_entity.id
_entity.type
_entity.pdbx_description
1 polymer ?
#
loop_
_entity_poly.entity_id
_entity_poly.type
_entity_poly.pdbx_seq_one_letter_code
_entity_poly.pdbx_strand_id
1 'polypeptide(L)'
;MPTPPELLELREYKKGQTALHKAAASGRQKICQLLVQAGACPAVRDANGKRPKRLACDVNDRQLAHYLQREELLFLVSHGSDRVTV
;
A
#
# COMPACT_ATOMS: atom_id res chain seq x y z
N MET A 1 -1.44 -12.91 17.66
CA MET A 1 -0.07 -13.01 17.11
C MET A 1 0.17 -11.77 16.25
N PRO A 2 1.09 -10.86 16.61
CA PRO A 2 1.42 -9.74 15.72
C PRO A 2 2.22 -10.29 14.54
N THR A 3 1.75 -10.07 13.32
CA THR A 3 2.56 -10.30 12.12
C THR A 3 3.67 -9.25 12.10
N PRO A 4 4.95 -9.63 12.05
CA PRO A 4 6.04 -8.65 12.02
C PRO A 4 5.90 -7.76 10.77
N PRO A 5 5.89 -6.42 10.93
CA PRO A 5 5.64 -5.47 9.82
C PRO A 5 6.70 -5.56 8.71
N GLU A 6 7.90 -6.04 9.03
CA GLU A 6 8.97 -6.29 8.04
C GLU A 6 8.57 -7.32 6.97
N LEU A 7 7.71 -8.29 7.29
CA LEU A 7 7.29 -9.32 6.34
C LEU A 7 6.31 -8.76 5.28
N LEU A 8 5.53 -7.73 5.65
CA LEU A 8 4.64 -7.02 4.73
C LEU A 8 5.39 -6.03 3.83
N GLU A 9 6.48 -5.46 4.36
CA GLU A 9 7.39 -4.57 3.65
C GLU A 9 8.41 -5.31 2.76
N LEU A 10 8.46 -6.66 2.82
CA LEU A 10 9.30 -7.46 1.94
C LEU A 10 9.01 -7.11 0.48
N ARG A 11 10.00 -6.48 -0.15
CA ARG A 11 9.98 -6.14 -1.56
C ARG A 11 10.44 -7.35 -2.35
N GLU A 12 9.64 -7.78 -3.30
CA GLU A 12 10.07 -8.77 -4.28
C GLU A 12 11.35 -8.29 -4.97
N TYR A 13 12.39 -9.10 -4.96
CA TYR A 13 13.68 -8.74 -5.57
C TYR A 13 13.55 -8.38 -7.07
N LYS A 14 12.59 -8.99 -7.78
CA LYS A 14 12.38 -8.77 -9.22
C LYS A 14 11.65 -7.48 -9.59
N LYS A 15 10.75 -6.98 -8.75
CA LYS A 15 9.91 -5.82 -9.09
C LYS A 15 9.94 -4.71 -8.05
N GLY A 16 10.45 -4.98 -6.85
CA GLY A 16 10.34 -4.10 -5.68
C GLY A 16 8.98 -4.17 -4.99
N GLN A 17 8.14 -5.15 -5.35
CA GLN A 17 6.71 -5.15 -5.01
C GLN A 17 6.51 -5.69 -3.62
N THR A 18 5.84 -4.91 -2.77
CA THR A 18 5.35 -5.41 -1.47
C THR A 18 4.11 -6.27 -1.64
N ALA A 19 3.72 -6.97 -0.58
CA ALA A 19 2.51 -7.78 -0.58
C ALA A 19 1.25 -6.96 -0.95
N LEU A 20 1.21 -5.67 -0.59
CA LEU A 20 0.12 -4.75 -0.94
C LEU A 20 0.10 -4.41 -2.45
N HIS A 21 1.25 -4.34 -3.11
CA HIS A 21 1.31 -4.17 -4.58
C HIS A 21 0.72 -5.37 -5.31
N LYS A 22 1.06 -6.60 -4.89
CA LYS A 22 0.50 -7.82 -5.48
C LYS A 22 -1.00 -7.93 -5.24
N ALA A 23 -1.46 -7.59 -4.03
CA ALA A 23 -2.89 -7.58 -3.72
C ALA A 23 -3.65 -6.54 -4.56
N ALA A 24 -3.08 -5.35 -4.75
CA ALA A 24 -3.63 -4.29 -5.59
C ALA A 24 -3.68 -4.68 -7.07
N ALA A 25 -2.61 -5.27 -7.59
CA ALA A 25 -2.55 -5.80 -8.96
C ALA A 25 -3.51 -6.97 -9.20
N SER A 26 -3.96 -7.64 -8.14
CA SER A 26 -4.91 -8.75 -8.24
C SER A 26 -6.37 -8.30 -8.07
N GLY A 27 -6.65 -7.02 -7.84
CA GLY A 27 -8.02 -6.54 -7.55
C GLY A 27 -8.59 -7.01 -6.22
N ARG A 28 -7.76 -7.57 -5.32
CA ARG A 28 -8.24 -8.26 -4.10
C ARG A 28 -8.41 -7.29 -2.94
N GLN A 29 -9.57 -6.63 -2.89
CA GLN A 29 -9.89 -5.66 -1.84
C GLN A 29 -9.79 -6.18 -0.41
N LYS A 30 -10.37 -7.35 -0.12
CA LYS A 30 -10.29 -7.98 1.21
C LYS A 30 -8.86 -8.23 1.65
N ILE A 31 -7.99 -8.65 0.73
CA ILE A 31 -6.58 -8.86 1.03
C ILE A 31 -5.92 -7.52 1.33
N CYS A 32 -6.15 -6.49 0.51
CA CYS A 32 -5.61 -5.16 0.77
C CYS A 32 -6.04 -4.60 2.13
N GLN A 33 -7.31 -4.77 2.51
CA GLN A 33 -7.82 -4.39 3.84
C GLN A 33 -7.07 -5.09 4.97
N LEU A 34 -6.90 -6.41 4.87
CA LEU A 34 -6.17 -7.19 5.89
C LEU A 34 -4.72 -6.74 6.00
N LEU A 35 -4.05 -6.46 4.87
CA LEU A 35 -2.67 -5.97 4.90
C LEU A 35 -2.56 -4.60 5.56
N VAL A 36 -3.46 -3.67 5.22
CA VAL A 36 -3.43 -2.33 5.84
C VAL A 36 -3.76 -2.41 7.32
N GLN A 37 -4.73 -3.25 7.73
CA GLN A 37 -5.00 -3.54 9.14
C GLN A 37 -3.81 -4.19 9.85
N ALA A 38 -3.00 -4.98 9.14
CA ALA A 38 -1.76 -5.55 9.64
C ALA A 38 -0.61 -4.52 9.72
N GLY A 39 -0.84 -3.26 9.32
CA GLY A 39 0.16 -2.20 9.37
C GLY A 39 0.98 -2.05 8.08
N ALA A 40 0.53 -2.61 6.95
CA ALA A 40 1.20 -2.39 5.67
C ALA A 40 1.08 -0.92 5.25
N CYS A 41 2.20 -0.33 4.84
CA CYS A 41 2.23 1.04 4.38
C CYS A 41 1.62 1.16 2.95
N PRO A 42 0.48 1.84 2.76
CA PRO A 42 -0.11 2.06 1.43
C PRO A 42 0.67 3.08 0.57
N ALA A 43 1.57 3.85 1.20
CA ALA A 43 2.41 4.84 0.55
C ALA A 43 3.69 4.26 -0.08
N VAL A 44 3.95 2.95 0.06
CA VAL A 44 5.17 2.32 -0.44
C VAL A 44 5.23 2.40 -1.96
N ARG A 45 6.42 2.68 -2.47
CA ARG A 45 6.72 2.67 -3.90
C ARG A 45 7.44 1.38 -4.26
N ASP A 46 7.04 0.82 -5.40
CA ASP A 46 7.69 -0.29 -6.08
C ASP A 46 9.05 0.11 -6.70
N ALA A 47 9.81 -0.83 -7.28
CA ALA A 47 11.05 -0.48 -8.01
C ALA A 47 10.77 0.42 -9.23
N ASN A 48 9.56 0.34 -9.78
CA ASN A 48 9.10 1.22 -10.86
C ASN A 48 8.61 2.60 -10.38
N GLY A 49 8.74 2.91 -9.08
CA GLY A 49 8.17 4.11 -8.47
C GLY A 49 6.63 4.12 -8.42
N LYS A 50 5.99 3.03 -8.86
CA LYS A 50 4.53 2.87 -8.82
C LYS A 50 4.10 2.60 -7.38
N ARG A 51 2.99 3.22 -6.97
CA ARG A 51 2.33 2.96 -5.69
C ARG A 51 1.29 1.85 -5.86
N PRO A 52 0.87 1.14 -4.81
CA PRO A 52 -0.14 0.09 -4.93
C PRO A 52 -1.47 0.64 -5.47
N LYS A 53 -1.84 1.90 -5.16
CA LYS A 53 -3.00 2.57 -5.77
C LYS A 53 -2.93 2.66 -7.30
N ARG A 54 -1.73 2.85 -7.87
CA ARG A 54 -1.55 2.92 -9.33
C ARG A 54 -1.80 1.56 -9.98
N LEU A 55 -1.42 0.47 -9.30
CA LEU A 55 -1.72 -0.88 -9.77
C LEU A 55 -3.22 -1.17 -9.71
N ALA A 56 -3.91 -0.73 -8.67
CA ALA A 56 -5.38 -0.84 -8.60
C ALA A 56 -6.08 -0.06 -9.74
N CYS A 57 -5.57 1.12 -10.10
CA CYS A 57 -6.06 1.87 -11.27
C CYS A 57 -5.81 1.12 -12.60
N ASP A 58 -4.65 0.45 -12.73
CA ASP A 58 -4.26 -0.33 -13.91
C ASP A 58 -5.24 -1.50 -14.16
N VAL A 59 -5.72 -2.11 -13.07
CA VAL A 59 -6.73 -3.19 -13.08
C VAL A 59 -8.16 -2.65 -13.27
N ASN A 60 -8.32 -1.34 -13.42
CA ASN A 60 -9.61 -0.63 -13.49
C ASN A 60 -10.49 -0.82 -12.23
N ASP A 61 -9.86 -1.15 -11.11
CA ASP A 61 -10.50 -1.48 -9.84
C ASP A 61 -10.67 -0.22 -8.99
N ARG A 62 -11.65 0.62 -9.36
CA ARG A 62 -11.87 1.94 -8.75
C ARG A 62 -12.14 1.87 -7.25
N GLN A 63 -12.88 0.86 -6.80
CA GLN A 63 -13.19 0.67 -5.39
C GLN A 63 -11.92 0.41 -4.57
N LEU A 64 -11.00 -0.38 -5.12
CA LEU A 64 -9.71 -0.65 -4.51
C LEU A 64 -8.82 0.59 -4.51
N ALA A 65 -8.76 1.30 -5.64
CA ALA A 65 -8.00 2.54 -5.74
C ALA A 65 -8.45 3.60 -4.72
N HIS A 66 -9.76 3.77 -4.56
CA HIS A 66 -10.33 4.68 -3.54
C HIS A 66 -9.98 4.23 -2.12
N TYR A 67 -10.05 2.93 -1.83
CA TYR A 67 -9.69 2.42 -0.50
C TYR A 67 -8.22 2.69 -0.19
N LEU A 68 -7.29 2.32 -1.07
CA LEU A 68 -5.86 2.58 -0.85
C LEU A 68 -5.53 4.07 -0.79
N GLN A 69 -6.21 4.90 -1.57
CA GLN A 69 -6.05 6.35 -1.49
C GLN A 69 -6.48 6.88 -0.12
N ARG A 70 -7.61 6.40 0.40
CA ARG A 70 -8.09 6.79 1.72
C ARG A 70 -7.13 6.35 2.82
N GLU A 71 -6.62 5.13 2.77
CA GLU A 71 -5.66 4.63 3.76
C GLU A 71 -4.31 5.37 3.68
N GLU A 72 -3.84 5.71 2.47
CA GLU A 72 -2.66 6.56 2.28
C GLU A 72 -2.85 7.95 2.91
N LEU A 73 -4.02 8.55 2.70
CA LEU A 73 -4.38 9.82 3.33
C LEU A 73 -4.52 9.67 4.85
N LEU A 74 -5.09 8.58 5.35
CA LEU A 74 -5.22 8.34 6.79
C LEU A 74 -3.85 8.21 7.45
N PHE A 75 -2.93 7.47 6.82
CA PHE A 75 -1.54 7.36 7.29
C PHE A 75 -0.85 8.73 7.30
N LEU A 76 -1.04 9.51 6.24
CA LEU A 76 -0.53 10.88 6.13
C LEU A 76 -1.19 11.86 7.11
N VAL A 77 -2.45 11.68 7.50
CA VAL A 77 -3.13 12.56 8.47
C VAL A 77 -2.73 12.19 9.89
N SER A 78 -2.64 10.89 10.21
CA SER A 78 -2.19 10.41 11.52
C SER A 78 -0.71 10.70 11.80
N HIS A 79 0.12 10.84 10.77
CA HIS A 79 1.53 11.26 10.86
C HIS A 79 1.75 12.65 10.23
N GLY A 80 0.67 13.39 10.02
CA GLY A 80 0.62 14.64 9.26
C GLY A 80 0.78 15.85 10.11
N SER A 81 1.82 15.90 10.95
CA SER A 81 2.31 17.14 11.52
C SER A 81 3.82 17.17 11.75
N ASP A 82 4.62 16.31 11.10
CA ASP A 82 6.09 16.31 11.29
C ASP A 82 6.95 16.40 10.02
N ARG A 83 6.40 16.72 8.84
CA ARG A 83 7.24 16.92 7.63
C ARG A 83 7.03 18.26 6.90
N VAL A 84 6.92 19.34 7.68
CA VAL A 84 7.57 20.59 7.27
C VAL A 84 9.01 20.50 7.74
N THR A 85 9.93 20.16 6.85
CA THR A 85 11.36 20.39 7.12
C THR A 85 11.99 20.89 5.82
N VAL A 86 12.14 22.22 5.83
CA VAL A 86 13.10 23.14 5.16
C VAL A 86 13.39 22.99 3.66
#